data_AF-A0A7C7GAV9-F1
#
_entry.id   AF-A0A7C7GAV9-F1
#
_cell.length_a   1.000
_cell.length_b   1.000
_cell.length_c   1.000
_cell.angle_alpha   90.00
_cell.angle_beta   90.00
_cell.angle_gamma   90.00
#
_symmetry.space_group_name_H-M   'P 1'
#
loop_
_entity.id
_entity.type
_entity.pdbx_description
1 polymer ?
#
loop_
_entity_poly.entity_id
_entity_poly.type
_entity_poly.pdbx_seq_one_letter_code
_entity_poly.pdbx_strand_id
1 'polypeptide(L)' 'MTTAAWDEIADWYDSMRSGEWGPIQNEQSLLDLIGNVSGESVCDLACGQGVMARLLTERGAKATGVDISEKLLEIARLYG' A
#
# COMPACT_ATOMS: atom_id res chain seq x y z
N MET A 1 -18.22 -7.75 -14.27
CA MET A 1 -16.91 -7.77 -13.60
C MET A 1 -17.05 -8.65 -12.38
N THR A 2 -16.12 -9.59 -12.17
CA THR A 2 -16.07 -10.38 -10.93
C THR A 2 -15.54 -9.48 -9.82
N THR A 3 -16.24 -9.41 -8.69
CA THR A 3 -15.76 -8.74 -7.49
C THR A 3 -14.49 -9.41 -6.98
N ALA A 4 -13.50 -8.62 -6.55
CA ALA A 4 -12.32 -9.16 -5.94
C ALA A 4 -12.68 -9.65 -4.53
N ALA A 5 -12.11 -10.78 -4.10
CA ALA A 5 -12.35 -11.31 -2.75
C ALA A 5 -12.02 -10.29 -1.64
N TRP A 6 -11.08 -9.37 -1.90
CA TRP A 6 -10.66 -8.32 -0.97
C TRP A 6 -11.64 -7.15 -0.87
N ASP A 7 -12.58 -6.99 -1.81
CA ASP A 7 -13.61 -5.95 -1.74
C ASP A 7 -14.50 -6.12 -0.49
N GLU A 8 -14.78 -7.37 -0.10
CA GLU A 8 -15.62 -7.69 1.05
C GLU A 8 -15.00 -7.29 2.40
N ILE A 9 -13.67 -7.21 2.46
CA ILE A 9 -12.91 -6.94 3.69
C ILE A 9 -12.14 -5.62 3.67
N ALA A 10 -12.30 -4.81 2.63
CA ALA A 10 -11.49 -3.60 2.42
C ALA A 10 -11.59 -2.59 3.58
N ASP A 11 -12.79 -2.35 4.12
CA ASP A 11 -12.97 -1.39 5.24
C ASP A 11 -12.34 -1.90 6.53
N TRP A 12 -12.44 -3.21 6.78
CA TRP A 12 -11.77 -3.84 7.91
C TRP A 12 -10.24 -3.79 7.75
N TYR A 13 -9.75 -4.05 6.53
CA TYR A 13 -8.32 -3.99 6.23
C TYR A 13 -7.75 -2.58 6.41
N ASP A 14 -8.45 -1.55 5.91
CA ASP A 14 -8.11 -0.14 6.16
C ASP A 14 -8.11 0.17 7.65
N SER A 15 -9.20 -0.14 8.38
CA SER A 15 -9.26 0.10 9.82
C SER A 15 -8.14 -0.60 10.60
N MET A 16 -7.81 -1.85 10.23
CA MET A 16 -6.67 -2.58 10.81
C MET A 16 -5.34 -1.87 10.53
N ARG A 17 -5.16 -1.32 9.33
CA ARG A 17 -3.93 -0.64 8.92
C ARG A 17 -3.80 0.79 9.43
N SER A 18 -4.92 1.44 9.73
CA SER A 18 -5.04 2.83 10.14
C SER A 18 -5.31 3.01 11.65
N GLY A 19 -5.57 1.92 12.39
CA GLY A 19 -5.83 1.90 13.84
C GLY A 19 -4.59 1.86 14.74
N GLU A 20 -4.79 1.68 16.06
CA GLU A 20 -3.73 1.72 17.11
C GLU A 20 -2.57 0.73 16.91
N TRP A 21 -2.75 -0.29 16.08
CA TRP A 21 -1.69 -1.23 15.71
C TRP A 21 -0.75 -0.68 14.62
N GLY A 22 -1.10 0.44 13.98
CA GLY A 22 -0.29 1.23 13.04
C GLY A 22 0.28 0.44 11.85
N PRO A 23 1.01 1.06 10.90
CA PRO A 23 1.83 0.36 9.91
C PRO A 23 3.05 -0.27 10.59
N ILE A 24 2.83 -1.23 11.46
CA ILE A 24 3.88 -1.88 12.23
C ILE A 24 3.56 -3.36 12.28
N GLN A 25 3.86 -4.09 11.21
CA GLN A 25 4.44 -5.41 11.44
C GLN A 25 5.67 -5.71 10.58
N ASN A 26 5.87 -5.13 9.38
CA ASN A 26 7.04 -5.48 8.54
C ASN A 26 7.55 -4.39 7.57
N GLU A 27 6.90 -3.22 7.49
CA GLU A 27 7.18 -2.20 6.48
C GLU A 27 8.62 -1.70 6.56
N GLN A 28 9.11 -1.39 7.76
CA GLN A 28 10.50 -0.97 7.97
C GLN A 28 11.50 -2.07 7.56
N SER A 29 11.24 -3.33 7.89
CA SER A 29 12.11 -4.45 7.51
C SER A 29 12.14 -4.66 6.00
N LEU A 30 11.00 -4.52 5.33
CA LEU A 30 10.91 -4.59 3.87
C LEU A 30 11.66 -3.41 3.22
N LEU A 31 11.48 -2.22 3.78
CA LEU A 31 12.16 -1.01 3.37
C LEU A 31 13.68 -1.09 3.56
N ASP A 32 14.16 -1.72 4.63
CA ASP A 32 15.59 -1.97 4.87
C ASP A 32 16.14 -3.01 3.87
N LEU A 33 15.34 -4.03 3.53
CA LEU A 33 15.68 -5.04 2.53
C LEU A 33 15.78 -4.45 1.11
N ILE A 34 14.85 -3.56 0.74
CA ILE A 34 14.82 -2.89 -0.57
C ILE A 34 16.00 -1.92 -0.71
N GLY A 35 16.36 -1.21 0.36
CA GLY A 35 17.46 -0.24 0.36
C GLY A 35 17.08 1.12 -0.24
N ASN A 36 18.05 1.79 -0.88
CA ASN A 36 17.84 3.13 -1.45
C ASN A 36 17.06 3.04 -2.78
N VAL A 37 15.96 3.78 -2.85
CA VAL A 37 15.06 3.85 -4.01
C VAL A 37 14.89 5.27 -4.57
N SER A 38 15.70 6.22 -4.09
CA SER A 38 15.58 7.62 -4.50
C SER A 38 15.83 7.79 -6.00
N GLY A 39 14.85 8.34 -6.71
CA GLY A 39 14.88 8.54 -8.17
C GLY A 39 14.42 7.32 -9.00
N GLU A 40 14.25 6.16 -8.38
CA GLU A 40 13.84 4.93 -9.05
C GLU A 40 12.34 4.89 -9.35
N SER A 41 11.95 4.10 -10.34
CA SER A 41 10.53 3.79 -10.61
C SER A 41 10.19 2.44 -10.00
N VAL A 42 9.20 2.40 -9.10
CA VAL A 42 8.88 1.21 -8.31
C VAL A 42 7.42 0.82 -8.51
N CYS A 43 7.13 -0.47 -8.67
CA CYS A 43 5.78 -1.01 -8.73
C CYS A 43 5.48 -1.81 -7.45
N ASP A 44 4.45 -1.41 -6.72
CA ASP A 44 3.94 -2.08 -5.53
C ASP A 44 2.73 -2.95 -5.94
N LEU A 45 2.94 -4.26 -6.04
CA LEU A 45 1.93 -5.23 -6.49
C LEU A 45 1.14 -5.76 -5.29
N ALA A 46 -0.19 -5.84 -5.45
CA ALA A 46 -1.14 -6.05 -4.36
C ALA A 46 -0.98 -4.97 -3.27
N CYS A 47 -0.96 -3.70 -3.70
CA CYS A 47 -0.66 -2.56 -2.82
C CYS A 47 -1.72 -2.35 -1.72
N GLY A 48 -2.89 -2.97 -1.84
CA GLY A 48 -4.06 -2.73 -1.00
C GLY A 48 -4.34 -1.24 -0.89
N GLN A 49 -4.46 -0.74 0.34
CA GLN A 49 -4.66 0.68 0.60
C GLN A 49 -3.42 1.58 0.40
N GLY A 50 -2.32 1.05 -0.16
CA GLY A 50 -1.18 1.84 -0.64
C GLY A 50 -0.12 2.24 0.40
N VAL A 51 -0.04 1.56 1.56
CA VAL A 51 0.94 1.89 2.62
C VAL A 51 2.38 1.87 2.09
N MET A 52 2.79 0.79 1.43
CA MET A 52 4.16 0.65 0.93
C MET A 52 4.48 1.62 -0.20
N ALA A 53 3.58 1.76 -1.18
CA ALA A 53 3.73 2.76 -2.25
C ALA A 53 3.96 4.19 -1.72
N ARG A 54 3.25 4.60 -0.65
CA ARG A 54 3.47 5.90 0.00
C ARG A 54 4.83 5.98 0.68
N LEU A 55 5.21 4.99 1.47
CA LEU A 55 6.52 4.95 2.13
C LEU A 55 7.69 4.96 1.13
N LEU A 56 7.54 4.28 -0.01
CA LEU A 56 8.52 4.31 -1.10
C LEU A 56 8.59 5.69 -1.75
N THR A 57 7.45 6.37 -1.92
CA THR A 57 7.38 7.74 -2.43
C THR A 57 8.04 8.73 -1.48
N GLU A 58 7.84 8.59 -0.17
CA GLU A 58 8.52 9.38 0.88
C GLU A 58 10.05 9.20 0.84
N ARG A 59 10.54 8.06 0.35
CA ARG A 59 11.98 7.80 0.11
C ARG A 59 12.48 8.28 -1.25
N GLY A 60 11.67 8.99 -2.03
CA GLY A 60 12.03 9.60 -3.30
C GLY A 60 11.85 8.69 -4.51
N ALA A 61 11.19 7.53 -4.37
CA ALA A 61 10.80 6.72 -5.52
C ALA A 61 9.61 7.33 -6.26
N LYS A 62 9.49 7.02 -7.55
CA LYS A 62 8.26 7.17 -8.32
C LYS A 62 7.48 5.86 -8.22
N ALA A 63 6.67 5.72 -7.17
CA ALA A 63 5.93 4.50 -6.91
C ALA A 63 4.60 4.44 -7.70
N THR A 64 4.22 3.25 -8.14
CA THR A 64 2.89 2.94 -8.71
C THR A 64 2.33 1.72 -7.99
N GLY A 65 1.19 1.90 -7.32
CA GLY A 65 0.46 0.81 -6.67
C GLY A 65 -0.51 0.13 -7.65
N VAL A 66 -0.57 -1.20 -7.59
CA VAL A 66 -1.52 -2.01 -8.36
C VAL A 66 -2.21 -2.98 -7.41
N ASP A 67 -3.53 -3.00 -7.44
CA ASP A 67 -4.35 -3.97 -6.72
C ASP A 67 -5.53 -4.40 -7.59
N ILE A 68 -6.04 -5.61 -7.34
CA ILE A 68 -7.22 -6.14 -8.03
C ILE A 68 -8.52 -5.63 -7.40
N SER A 69 -8.49 -5.22 -6.13
CA SER A 69 -9.65 -4.67 -5.44
C SER A 69 -9.84 -3.20 -5.78
N GLU A 70 -10.89 -2.90 -6.52
CA GLU A 70 -11.30 -1.52 -6.82
C GLU A 70 -11.56 -0.74 -5.53
N LYS A 71 -12.17 -1.38 -4.53
CA LYS A 71 -12.46 -0.75 -3.24
C LYS A 71 -11.20 -0.40 -2.45
N LEU A 72 -10.18 -1.25 -2.45
CA LEU A 72 -8.88 -0.92 -1.83
C LEU A 72 -8.17 0.21 -2.59
N LEU A 73 -8.26 0.26 -3.92
CA LEU A 73 -7.70 1.36 -4.71
C LEU A 73 -8.45 2.69 -4.48
N GLU A 74 -9.77 2.64 -4.27
CA GLU A 74 -10.54 3.82 -3.85
C GLU A 74 -10.07 4.35 -2.50
N ILE A 75 -9.91 3.46 -1.50
CA ILE A 75 -9.35 3.82 -0.19
C ILE A 75 -7.93 4.36 -0.33
N ALA A 76 -7.06 3.73 -1.13
CA ALA A 76 -5.69 4.17 -1.33
C ALA A 76 -5.61 5.63 -1.79
N ARG A 77 -6.50 6.04 -2.72
CA ARG A 77 -6.58 7.42 -3.23
C ARG A 77 -7.03 8.44 -2.18
N LEU A 78 -7.68 8.01 -1.11
CA LEU A 78 -8.02 8.90 0.02
C LEU A 78 -6.79 9.28 0.85
N TYR A 79 -5.73 8.47 0.80
CA TYR A 79 -4.49 8.66 1.55
C TYR A 79 -3.38 9.39 0.76
N GLY A 80 -3.61 9.73 -0.51
CA GLY A 80 -2.65 10.44 -1.39
C GLY A 80 -2.37 9.71 -2.69
#